data_AF-A0A7X1Y3R4-F1
#
_entry.id   AF-A0A7X1Y3R4-F1
#
_cell.length_a   1.000
_cell.length_b   1.000
_cell.length_c   1.000
_cell.angle_alpha   90.00
_cell.angle_beta   90.00
_cell.angle_gamma   90.00
#
_symmetry.space_group_name_H-M   'P 1'
#
loop_
_entity.id
_entity.type
_entity.pdbx_description
1 polymer ?
#
loop_
_entity_poly.entity_id
_entity_poly.type
_entity_poly.pdbx_seq_one_letter_code
_entity_poly.pdbx_strand_id
1 'polypeptide(L)' 'MARKNQKRFEIIHHDCAGIDVGSREHWVAVNPDRADPPVRKFLTFTDDLIALADWLASLQIKVVAMEATGVY' A
#
# COMPACT_ATOMS: atom_id res chain seq x y z
N MET A 1 -7.26 33.39 -5.14
CA MET A 1 -6.63 32.39 -4.25
C MET A 1 -5.37 31.86 -4.95
N ALA A 2 -4.18 32.15 -4.43
CA ALA A 2 -2.93 31.75 -5.07
C ALA A 2 -2.73 30.23 -4.91
N ARG A 3 -2.70 29.49 -6.02
CA ARG A 3 -2.29 28.09 -6.05
C ARG A 3 -0.81 28.05 -5.66
N LYS A 4 -0.52 27.74 -4.41
CA LYS A 4 0.85 27.61 -3.89
C LYS A 4 1.55 26.60 -4.79
N ASN A 5 2.62 27.01 -5.46
CA ASN A 5 3.43 26.17 -6.33
C ASN A 5 4.06 25.09 -5.45
N GLN A 6 3.33 23.98 -5.23
CA GLN A 6 3.83 22.87 -4.45
C GLN A 6 4.89 22.21 -5.31
N LYS A 7 6.16 22.46 -4.97
CA LYS A 7 7.24 21.58 -5.40
C LYS A 7 6.78 20.16 -5.07
N ARG A 8 6.51 19.36 -6.10
CA ARG A 8 6.23 17.94 -5.91
C ARG A 8 7.46 17.35 -5.25
N PHE A 9 7.24 16.65 -4.13
CA PHE A 9 8.30 15.87 -3.54
C PHE A 9 8.80 14.86 -4.57
N GLU A 10 10.11 14.71 -4.64
CA GLU A 10 10.72 13.66 -5.44
C GLU A 10 10.47 12.31 -4.76
N ILE A 11 10.04 11.32 -5.53
CA ILE A 11 9.84 9.97 -5.02
C ILE A 11 11.22 9.31 -4.97
N ILE A 12 11.67 8.97 -3.77
CA ILE A 12 12.96 8.28 -3.54
C ILE A 12 12.83 6.76 -3.47
N HIS A 13 11.63 6.25 -3.18
CA HIS A 13 11.33 4.82 -3.06
C HIS A 13 10.12 4.48 -3.93
N HIS A 14 10.36 4.04 -5.16
CA HIS A 14 9.29 3.69 -6.09
C HIS A 14 8.65 2.32 -5.81
N ASP A 15 9.41 1.42 -5.19
CA ASP A 15 9.03 0.04 -4.91
C ASP A 15 8.52 -0.13 -3.47
N CYS A 16 7.64 0.77 -3.01
CA CYS A 16 7.07 0.70 -1.67
C CYS A 16 5.55 0.54 -1.66
N ALA A 17 5.04 -0.06 -0.58
CA ALA A 17 3.63 -0.14 -0.26
C ALA A 17 3.36 0.33 1.17
N GLY A 18 2.16 0.84 1.41
CA GLY A 18 1.63 1.09 2.75
C GLY A 18 0.48 0.12 3.03
N ILE A 19 0.44 -0.45 4.23
CA ILE A 19 -0.65 -1.33 4.69
C ILE A 19 -1.21 -0.76 5.98
N ASP A 20 -2.51 -0.44 5.97
CA ASP A 20 -3.33 -0.26 7.17
C ASP A 20 -3.90 -1.64 7.56
N VAL A 21 -3.47 -2.14 8.71
CA VAL A 21 -3.73 -3.49 9.21
C VAL A 21 -4.92 -3.45 10.18
N GLY A 22 -6.09 -3.84 9.68
CA GLY A 22 -7.30 -4.04 10.48
C GLY A 22 -7.55 -5.51 10.82
N SER A 23 -8.34 -5.74 11.88
CA SER A 23 -8.70 -7.10 12.33
C SER A 23 -9.58 -7.87 11.33
N ARG A 24 -10.27 -7.16 10.43
CA ARG A 24 -11.19 -7.73 9.43
C ARG A 24 -10.69 -7.60 8.00
N GLU A 25 -9.85 -6.61 7.74
CA GLU A 25 -9.38 -6.26 6.41
C GLU A 25 -8.09 -5.45 6.47
N HIS A 26 -7.29 -5.56 5.43
CA HIS A 26 -6.07 -4.82 5.20
C HIS A 26 -6.28 -3.91 4.00
N TRP A 27 -5.98 -2.62 4.17
CA TRP A 27 -5.99 -1.66 3.07
C TRP A 27 -4.55 -1.41 2.62
N VAL A 28 -4.28 -1.70 1.35
CA VAL A 28 -2.93 -1.71 0.79
C VAL A 28 -2.83 -0.70 -0.33
N ALA A 29 -1.93 0.27 -0.19
CA ALA A 29 -1.64 1.31 -1.18
C ALA A 29 -0.25 1.11 -1.79
N VAL A 30 -0.15 1.23 -3.12
CA VAL A 30 1.11 1.21 -3.87
C VAL A 30 1.27 2.50 -4.68
N ASN A 31 2.41 2.66 -5.36
CA ASN A 31 2.60 3.76 -6.30
C ASN A 31 1.49 3.77 -7.39
N PRO A 32 0.77 4.89 -7.60
CA PRO A 32 -0.26 5.05 -8.63
C PRO A 32 0.16 4.65 -10.04
N ASP A 33 1.44 4.76 -10.39
CA ASP A 33 1.95 4.41 -11.71
C ASP A 33 2.13 2.90 -11.91
N ARG A 34 1.94 2.08 -10.86
CA ARG A 34 2.18 0.64 -10.89
C ARG A 34 0.93 -0.23 -10.88
N ALA A 35 -0.22 0.32 -10.51
CA ALA A 35 -1.46 -0.44 -10.45
C ALA A 35 -2.69 0.45 -10.61
N ASP A 36 -3.72 -0.10 -11.24
CA ASP A 36 -5.05 0.47 -11.29
C ASP A 36 -6.09 -0.59 -10.84
N PRO A 37 -6.83 -0.38 -9.74
CA PRO A 37 -6.65 0.70 -8.77
C PRO A 37 -5.34 0.52 -7.96
N PRO A 38 -4.69 1.62 -7.53
CA PRO A 38 -3.45 1.57 -6.75
C PRO A 38 -3.68 1.31 -5.26
N VAL A 39 -4.94 1.25 -4.83
CA VAL A 39 -5.33 0.86 -3.49
C VAL A 39 -6.26 -0.34 -3.59
N ARG A 40 -5.95 -1.39 -2.83
CA ARG A 40 -6.74 -2.62 -2.80
C ARG A 40 -7.00 -3.05 -1.37
N LYS A 41 -8.09 -3.80 -1.20
CA LYS A 41 -8.54 -4.36 0.06
C LYS A 41 -8.39 -5.87 0.04
N PHE A 42 -7.87 -6.43 1.13
CA PHE A 42 -7.74 -7.87 1.35
C PHE A 42 -8.35 -8.24 2.69
N LEU A 43 -8.99 -9.41 2.81
CA LEU A 43 -9.44 -9.90 4.12
C LEU A 43 -8.25 -10.47 4.92
N THR A 44 -8.53 -11.00 6.11
CA THR A 44 -7.50 -11.50 7.05
C THR A 44 -7.33 -13.02 7.03
N PHE A 45 -8.07 -13.72 6.17
CA PHE A 45 -7.93 -15.17 5.99
C PHE A 45 -6.72 -15.51 5.11
N THR A 46 -6.22 -16.73 5.24
CA THR A 46 -4.98 -17.18 4.60
C THR A 46 -4.98 -16.96 3.08
N ASP A 47 -6.08 -17.25 2.39
CA ASP A 47 -6.16 -17.08 0.93
C ASP A 47 -6.01 -15.60 0.52
N ASP A 48 -6.64 -14.68 1.26
CA ASP A 48 -6.53 -13.23 1.04
C ASP A 48 -5.12 -12.71 1.36
N LEU A 49 -4.47 -13.23 2.40
CA LEU A 49 -3.09 -12.86 2.76
C LEU A 49 -2.09 -13.35 1.70
N ILE A 50 -2.29 -14.54 1.13
CA ILE A 50 -1.50 -15.04 0.01
C ILE A 50 -1.74 -14.18 -1.23
N ALA A 51 -3.01 -13.86 -1.55
CA ALA A 51 -3.34 -12.99 -2.67
C ALA A 51 -2.73 -11.58 -2.53
N LEU A 52 -2.68 -11.04 -1.31
CA LEU A 52 -1.98 -9.79 -0.99
C LEU A 52 -0.49 -9.92 -1.30
N ALA A 53 0.16 -10.98 -0.80
CA ALA A 53 1.58 -11.22 -1.02
C ALA A 53 1.92 -11.38 -2.51
N ASP A 54 1.14 -12.16 -3.25
CA ASP A 54 1.29 -12.36 -4.69
C ASP A 54 1.14 -11.05 -5.46
N TRP A 55 0.17 -10.23 -5.07
CA TRP A 55 -0.04 -8.93 -5.69
C TRP A 55 1.16 -8.00 -5.45
N LEU A 56 1.64 -7.88 -4.21
CA LEU A 56 2.83 -7.06 -3.91
C LEU A 56 4.09 -7.56 -4.65
N ALA A 57 4.26 -8.88 -4.74
CA ALA A 57 5.35 -9.49 -5.49
C ALA A 57 5.27 -9.18 -7.00
N SER A 58 4.07 -9.21 -7.58
CA SER A 58 3.83 -8.88 -9.00
C SER A 58 4.23 -7.43 -9.35
N LEU A 59 4.13 -6.53 -8.38
CA LEU A 59 4.50 -5.11 -8.50
C LEU A 59 5.97 -4.83 -8.12
N GLN A 60 6.71 -5.88 -7.77
CA GLN A 60 8.11 -5.85 -7.33
C GLN A 60 8.36 -4.99 -6.09
N ILE A 61 7.36 -4.87 -5.20
CA ILE A 61 7.48 -4.11 -3.95
C ILE A 61 8.62 -4.69 -3.09
N LYS A 62 9.46 -3.80 -2.56
CA LYS A 62 10.64 -4.13 -1.75
C LYS A 62 10.50 -3.73 -0.29
N VAL A 63 9.71 -2.69 -0.02
CA VAL A 63 9.54 -2.12 1.31
C VAL A 63 8.06 -1.92 1.60
N VAL A 64 7.63 -2.34 2.78
CA VAL A 64 6.25 -2.17 3.22
C VAL A 64 6.25 -1.44 4.55
N ALA A 65 5.53 -0.33 4.63
CA ALA A 65 5.19 0.30 5.90
C ALA A 65 3.86 -0.27 6.37
N MET A 66 3.82 -0.79 7.59
CA MET A 66 2.61 -1.37 8.19
C MET A 66 2.19 -0.53 9.39
N GLU A 67 0.95 -0.05 9.38
CA GLU A 67 0.31 0.64 10.50
C GLU A 67 -0.73 -0.27 11.12
N ALA A 68 -0.74 -0.35 12.44
CA ALA A 68 -1.69 -1.15 13.19
C ALA A 68 -1.98 -0.48 14.53
N THR A 69 -3.26 -0.34 14.83
CA THR A 69 -3.73 0.34 16.06
C THR A 69 -4.00 -0.63 17.23
N GLY A 70 -3.84 -1.94 17.02
CA GLY A 70 -4.08 -2.98 18.02
C GLY A 70 -2.85 -3.34 18.84
N VAL A 71 -3.05 -3.77 20.09
CA VAL A 71 -2.05 -4.52 20.86
C VAL A 71 -2.06 -5.95 20.35
N TYR A 72 -0.94 -6.41 19.80
CA TYR A 72 -0.74 -7.77 19.32
C TYR A 72 -0.42 -8.75 20.45
#